data_AF-A0A3E0QSE5-F1
#
_entry.id   AF-A0A3E0QSE5-F1
#
_cell.length_a   1.000
_cell.length_b   1.000
_cell.length_c   1.000
_cell.angle_alpha   90.00
_cell.angle_beta   90.00
_cell.angle_gamma   90.00
#
_symmetry.space_group_name_H-M   'P 1'
#
loop_
_entity.id
_entity.type
_entity.pdbx_description
1 polymer ?
#
loop_
_entity_poly.entity_id
_entity_poly.type
_entity_poly.pdbx_seq_one_letter_code
_entity_poly.pdbx_strand_id
1 'polypeptide(L)'
;MTLPKNGVAKEIRHYVGSLFIFLLIMAIIFILMKYPVLETNKEVVMMLIGTLSASIGLVISTITGSKPDDINALKTEIEKKNEQIENLVEAKDNLEAMIINLQKQILENQDDVMDKIILKAALDYDDREAALKQLKQNG
;
A
#
# COMPACT_ATOMS: atom_id res chain seq x y z
N MET A 1 -13.20 -9.63 -2.82
CA MET A 1 -12.95 -8.29 -2.26
C MET A 1 -14.17 -7.42 -2.51
N THR A 2 -14.93 -7.09 -1.46
CA THR A 2 -16.08 -6.19 -1.54
C THR A 2 -15.58 -4.75 -1.39
N LEU A 3 -15.54 -4.01 -2.49
CA LEU A 3 -15.23 -2.57 -2.46
C LEU A 3 -16.32 -1.84 -1.67
N PRO A 4 -15.97 -0.93 -0.73
CA PRO A 4 -16.94 -0.19 0.05
C PRO A 4 -17.72 0.78 -0.87
N LYS A 5 -19.00 0.52 -1.08
CA LYS A 5 -19.94 1.33 -1.90
C LYS A 5 -20.32 2.68 -1.28
N ASN A 6 -19.52 3.21 -0.35
CA ASN A 6 -19.91 4.32 0.53
C ASN A 6 -19.35 5.68 0.08
N GLY A 7 -18.61 5.75 -1.04
CA GLY A 7 -18.05 7.00 -1.56
C GLY A 7 -19.13 8.02 -1.95
N VAL A 8 -20.15 7.56 -2.68
CA VAL A 8 -21.23 8.44 -3.19
C VAL A 8 -22.08 9.01 -2.05
N ALA A 9 -22.39 8.21 -1.03
CA ALA A 9 -23.14 8.66 0.15
C ALA A 9 -22.36 9.70 0.97
N LYS A 10 -21.03 9.57 1.02
CA LYS A 10 -20.15 10.51 1.71
C LYS A 10 -20.11 11.87 0.99
N GLU A 11 -19.95 11.86 -0.34
CA GLU A 11 -19.94 13.07 -1.16
C GLU A 11 -21.28 13.81 -1.15
N ILE A 12 -22.40 13.09 -1.29
CA ILE A 12 -23.75 13.69 -1.23
C ILE A 12 -23.97 14.35 0.13
N ARG A 13 -23.56 13.74 1.24
CA ARG A 13 -23.66 14.34 2.57
C ARG A 13 -22.86 15.63 2.71
N HIS A 14 -21.68 15.71 2.10
CA HIS A 14 -20.87 16.93 2.11
C HIS A 14 -21.48 18.04 1.25
N TYR A 15 -22.02 17.70 0.08
CA TYR A 15 -22.74 18.64 -0.78
C TYR A 15 -24.03 19.17 -0.14
N VAL A 16 -24.80 18.30 0.54
CA VAL A 16 -25.99 18.70 1.30
C VAL A 16 -25.62 19.58 2.49
N GLY A 17 -24.50 19.27 3.18
CA GLY A 17 -23.99 20.08 4.28
C GLY A 17 -23.55 21.49 3.84
N SER A 18 -22.85 21.62 2.71
CA SER A 18 -22.46 22.94 2.19
C SER A 18 -23.66 23.75 1.71
N LEU A 19 -24.65 23.11 1.07
CA LEU A 19 -25.89 23.76 0.66
C LEU A 19 -26.70 24.28 1.85
N PHE A 20 -26.75 23.52 2.95
CA PHE A 20 -27.43 23.94 4.18
C PHE A 20 -26.77 25.17 4.80
N ILE A 21 -25.43 25.22 4.87
CA ILE A 21 -24.70 26.37 5.40
C ILE A 21 -24.90 27.61 4.51
N PHE A 22 -24.95 27.44 3.19
CA PHE A 22 -25.23 28.53 2.25
C PHE A 22 -26.61 29.15 2.49
N LEU A 23 -27.65 28.32 2.65
CA LEU A 23 -29.00 28.78 2.95
C LEU A 23 -29.09 29.45 4.33
N LEU A 24 -28.35 28.95 5.31
CA LEU A 24 -28.27 29.53 6.65
C LEU A 24 -27.66 30.94 6.62
N ILE A 25 -26.58 31.15 5.84
CA ILE A 25 -25.99 32.49 5.66
C ILE A 25 -26.99 33.45 5.01
N MET A 26 -27.70 33.02 3.96
CA MET A 26 -28.74 33.84 3.32
C MET A 26 -29.87 34.21 4.29
N ALA A 27 -30.30 33.29 5.14
CA ALA A 27 -31.29 33.55 6.18
C ALA A 27 -30.79 34.55 7.23
N ILE A 28 -29.53 34.44 7.67
CA ILE A 28 -28.92 35.38 8.62
C ILE A 28 -28.85 36.80 8.02
N ILE A 29 -28.43 36.94 6.75
CA ILE A 29 -28.40 38.24 6.05
C ILE A 29 -29.81 38.84 5.99
N PHE A 30 -30.81 38.03 5.66
CA PHE A 30 -32.20 38.46 5.60
C PHE A 30 -32.72 38.98 6.96
N ILE A 31 -32.38 38.29 8.06
CA ILE A 31 -32.75 38.68 9.42
C ILE A 31 -32.06 39.99 9.83
N LEU A 32 -30.74 40.12 9.57
CA LEU A 32 -29.97 41.34 9.86
C LEU A 32 -30.47 42.56 9.07
N MET A 33 -31.03 42.35 7.88
CA MET A 33 -31.65 43.40 7.08
C MET A 33 -32.94 43.94 7.72
N LYS A 34 -33.67 43.10 8.46
CA LYS A 34 -34.91 43.49 9.17
C LYS A 34 -34.67 44.00 10.59
N TYR A 35 -33.64 43.48 11.26
CA TYR A 35 -33.29 43.84 12.63
C TYR A 35 -31.87 44.42 12.67
N PRO A 36 -31.73 45.74 12.44
CA PRO A 36 -30.42 46.39 12.48
C PRO A 36 -29.83 46.32 13.89
N VAL A 37 -28.52 46.17 13.95
CA VAL A 37 -27.77 46.09 15.22
C VAL A 37 -27.89 47.42 15.97
N LEU A 38 -28.18 47.35 17.27
CA LEU A 38 -28.25 48.52 18.15
C LEU A 38 -26.92 49.29 18.12
N GLU A 39 -26.97 50.61 17.97
CA GLU A 39 -25.73 51.41 17.88
C GLU A 39 -24.89 51.34 19.16
N THR A 40 -25.52 51.09 20.31
CA THR A 40 -24.87 50.96 21.62
C THR A 40 -23.89 49.78 21.71
N ASN A 41 -24.12 48.69 20.98
CA ASN A 41 -23.27 47.48 21.03
C ASN A 41 -22.71 47.08 19.65
N LYS A 42 -22.85 47.96 18.66
CA LYS A 42 -22.47 47.72 17.27
C LYS A 42 -21.01 47.29 17.11
N GLU A 43 -20.10 47.89 17.86
CA GLU A 43 -18.66 47.59 17.79
C GLU A 43 -18.34 46.16 18.27
N VAL A 44 -18.91 45.75 19.41
CA VAL A 44 -18.76 44.38 19.95
C VAL A 44 -19.38 43.36 19.00
N VAL A 45 -20.56 43.66 18.43
CA VAL A 45 -21.24 42.76 17.49
C VAL A 45 -20.46 42.64 16.18
N MET A 46 -19.90 43.74 15.65
CA MET A 46 -19.05 43.69 14.46
C MET A 46 -17.78 42.87 14.69
N MET A 47 -17.15 42.99 15.87
CA MET A 47 -15.98 42.19 16.23
C MET A 47 -16.31 40.68 16.31
N LEU A 48 -17.46 40.33 16.90
CA LEU A 48 -17.92 38.94 16.99
C LEU A 48 -18.24 38.35 15.62
N ILE A 49 -18.88 39.12 14.72
CA ILE A 49 -19.13 38.68 13.34
C ILE A 49 -17.81 38.48 12.59
N GLY A 50 -16.83 39.37 12.77
CA GLY A 50 -15.51 39.25 12.15
C GLY A 50 -14.75 38.00 12.58
N THR A 51 -14.75 37.70 13.89
CA THR A 51 -14.09 36.50 14.45
C THR A 51 -14.80 35.19 14.06
N LEU A 52 -16.14 35.19 14.00
CA LEU A 52 -16.90 34.05 13.47
C LEU A 52 -16.63 33.86 11.98
N SER A 53 -16.63 34.93 11.19
CA SER A 53 -16.37 34.86 9.74
C SER A 53 -14.98 34.30 9.42
N ALA A 54 -13.96 34.65 10.22
CA ALA A 54 -12.61 34.10 10.09
C ALA A 54 -12.52 32.60 10.39
N SER A 55 -13.38 32.08 11.28
CA SER A 55 -13.36 30.67 11.70
C SER A 55 -14.35 29.77 10.94
N ILE A 56 -15.32 30.33 10.21
CA ILE A 56 -16.33 29.58 9.43
C ILE A 56 -15.68 28.59 8.45
N GLY A 57 -14.62 28.98 7.74
CA GLY A 57 -13.97 28.10 6.76
C GLY A 57 -13.40 26.81 7.38
N LEU A 58 -12.86 26.92 8.60
CA LEU A 58 -12.28 25.78 9.33
C LEU A 58 -13.39 24.90 9.96
N VAL A 59 -14.48 25.50 10.41
CA VAL A 59 -15.66 24.75 10.88
C VAL A 59 -16.33 23.98 9.72
N ILE A 60 -16.44 24.60 8.54
CA ILE A 60 -16.95 23.92 7.35
C ILE A 60 -16.02 22.77 6.96
N SER A 61 -14.69 22.99 6.87
CA SER A 61 -13.74 21.94 6.45
C SER A 61 -13.68 20.76 7.41
N THR A 62 -13.86 21.00 8.70
CA THR A 62 -13.98 19.95 9.72
C THR A 62 -15.28 19.15 9.60
N ILE A 63 -16.41 19.80 9.31
CA ILE A 63 -17.72 19.14 9.09
C ILE A 63 -17.74 18.39 7.75
N THR A 64 -17.18 18.96 6.69
CA THR A 64 -17.17 18.37 5.35
C THR A 64 -16.05 17.33 5.18
N GLY A 65 -15.24 17.07 6.21
CA GLY A 65 -14.16 16.08 6.17
C GLY A 65 -13.15 16.34 5.04
N SER A 66 -13.10 17.56 4.52
CA SER A 66 -12.26 17.99 3.40
C SER A 66 -11.04 18.71 3.96
N LYS A 67 -10.41 18.13 5.00
CA LYS A 67 -9.16 18.68 5.50
C LYS A 67 -8.08 18.37 4.46
N PRO A 68 -7.44 19.39 3.85
CA PRO A 68 -6.27 19.15 3.02
C PRO A 68 -5.17 18.39 3.80
N ASP A 69 -5.13 18.54 5.11
CA ASP A 69 -4.21 17.79 6.00
C ASP A 69 -4.43 16.28 5.96
N ASP A 70 -5.68 15.80 5.93
CA ASP A 70 -5.95 14.36 5.89
C ASP A 70 -5.51 13.78 4.54
N ILE A 71 -5.71 14.52 3.44
CA ILE A 71 -5.26 14.12 2.10
C ILE A 71 -3.74 14.07 2.03
N ASN A 72 -3.05 15.06 2.60
CA ASN A 72 -1.59 15.10 2.64
C ASN A 72 -1.04 13.97 3.51
N ALA A 73 -1.63 13.70 4.68
CA ALA A 73 -1.26 12.58 5.53
C ALA A 73 -1.47 11.22 4.82
N LEU A 74 -2.60 11.05 4.13
CA LEU A 74 -2.88 9.88 3.30
C LEU A 74 -1.90 9.72 2.14
N LYS A 75 -1.51 10.81 1.46
CA LYS A 75 -0.47 10.78 0.42
C LYS A 75 0.88 10.33 0.99
N THR A 76 1.30 10.88 2.13
CA THR A 76 2.54 10.48 2.80
C THR A 76 2.49 9.01 3.23
N GLU A 77 1.35 8.52 3.73
CA GLU A 77 1.21 7.10 4.08
C GLU A 77 1.26 6.19 2.83
N ILE A 78 0.67 6.64 1.71
CA ILE A 78 0.73 5.92 0.43
C ILE A 78 2.16 5.86 -0.10
N GLU A 79 2.90 6.98 -0.11
CA GLU A 79 4.30 7.01 -0.53
C GLU A 79 5.15 6.04 0.30
N LYS A 80 4.99 6.07 1.63
CA LYS A 80 5.69 5.15 2.52
C LYS A 80 5.35 3.67 2.26
N LYS A 81 4.09 3.36 1.96
CA LYS A 81 3.69 1.98 1.62
C LYS A 81 4.22 1.55 0.26
N ASN A 82 4.26 2.43 -0.73
CA ASN A 82 4.85 2.14 -2.02
C ASN A 82 6.36 1.85 -1.89
N GLU A 83 7.08 2.63 -1.10
CA GLU A 83 8.50 2.39 -0.80
C GLU A 83 8.70 1.03 -0.09
N GLN A 84 7.85 0.68 0.87
CA GLN A 84 7.89 -0.65 1.50
C GLN A 84 7.63 -1.78 0.50
N ILE A 85 6.68 -1.59 -0.42
CA ILE A 85 6.39 -2.58 -1.47
C ILE A 85 7.61 -2.76 -2.36
N GLU A 86 8.26 -1.68 -2.79
CA GLU A 86 9.46 -1.74 -3.63
C GLU A 86 10.60 -2.50 -2.96
N ASN A 87 10.87 -2.21 -1.68
CA ASN A 87 11.86 -2.95 -0.88
C ASN A 87 11.50 -4.45 -0.74
N LEU A 88 10.22 -4.77 -0.55
CA LEU A 88 9.77 -6.16 -0.45
C LEU A 88 9.88 -6.91 -1.78
N VAL A 89 9.62 -6.24 -2.90
CA VAL A 89 9.83 -6.80 -4.25
C VAL A 89 11.31 -7.05 -4.49
N GLU A 90 12.18 -6.11 -4.16
CA GLU A 90 13.63 -6.29 -4.29
C GLU A 90 14.15 -7.44 -3.41
N ALA A 91 13.68 -7.53 -2.16
CA ALA A 91 14.03 -8.64 -1.27
C ALA A 91 13.55 -9.99 -1.83
N LYS A 92 12.32 -10.05 -2.37
CA LYS A 92 11.78 -11.24 -3.03
C LYS A 92 12.66 -11.65 -4.22
N ASP A 93 13.00 -10.72 -5.10
CA ASP A 93 13.75 -11.02 -6.31
C ASP A 93 15.18 -11.49 -5.98
N ASN A 94 15.81 -10.93 -4.94
CA ASN A 94 17.08 -11.44 -4.41
C ASN A 94 16.96 -12.86 -3.86
N LEU A 95 15.88 -13.18 -3.13
CA LEU A 95 15.62 -14.53 -2.64
C LEU A 95 15.39 -15.51 -3.81
N GLU A 96 14.64 -15.11 -4.83
CA GLU A 96 14.44 -15.92 -6.04
C GLU A 96 15.76 -16.19 -6.75
N ALA A 97 16.63 -15.18 -6.91
CA ALA A 97 17.95 -15.35 -7.49
C ALA A 97 18.83 -16.33 -6.67
N MET A 98 18.79 -16.23 -5.35
CA MET A 98 19.52 -17.15 -4.46
C MET A 98 18.99 -18.59 -4.58
N ILE A 99 17.68 -18.78 -4.67
CA ILE A 99 17.06 -20.09 -4.87
C ILE A 99 17.49 -20.69 -6.22
N ILE A 100 17.47 -19.88 -7.29
CA ILE A 100 17.92 -20.32 -8.62
C ILE A 100 19.40 -20.76 -8.56
N ASN A 101 20.24 -19.99 -7.86
CA ASN A 101 21.66 -20.34 -7.70
C ASN A 101 21.85 -21.65 -6.92
N LEU A 102 21.12 -21.82 -5.81
CA LEU A 102 21.13 -23.07 -5.04
C LEU A 102 20.68 -24.26 -5.89
N GLN A 103 19.61 -24.10 -6.67
CA GLN A 103 19.13 -25.15 -7.58
C GLN A 103 20.18 -25.50 -8.63
N LYS A 104 20.89 -24.51 -9.19
CA LYS A 104 21.97 -24.75 -10.14
C LYS A 104 23.13 -25.54 -9.51
N GLN A 105 23.58 -25.17 -8.32
CA GLN A 105 24.63 -25.90 -7.60
C GLN A 105 24.21 -27.34 -7.25
N ILE A 106 22.94 -27.54 -6.89
CA ILE A 106 22.39 -28.88 -6.63
C ILE A 106 22.42 -29.73 -7.90
N LEU A 107 22.05 -29.17 -9.05
CA LEU A 107 22.09 -29.89 -10.33
C LEU A 107 23.52 -30.26 -10.72
N GLU A 108 24.47 -29.32 -10.64
CA GLU A 108 25.89 -29.56 -10.93
C GLU A 108 26.46 -30.69 -10.04
N ASN A 109 26.14 -30.67 -8.74
CA ASN A 109 26.60 -31.72 -7.82
C ASN A 109 25.88 -33.06 -8.06
N GLN A 110 24.61 -33.05 -8.46
CA GLN A 110 23.89 -34.28 -8.83
C GLN A 110 24.47 -34.92 -10.08
N ASP A 111 24.81 -34.14 -11.10
CA ASP A 111 25.45 -34.62 -12.32
C ASP A 111 26.82 -35.25 -12.01
N ASP A 112 27.66 -34.58 -11.21
CA ASP A 112 28.97 -35.10 -10.79
C ASP A 112 28.86 -36.43 -10.02
N VAL A 113 27.86 -36.55 -9.14
CA VAL A 113 27.61 -37.78 -8.38
C VAL A 113 27.09 -38.88 -9.31
N MET A 114 26.21 -38.57 -10.25
CA MET A 114 25.72 -39.54 -11.24
C MET A 114 26.83 -40.05 -12.13
N ASP A 115 27.70 -39.18 -12.64
CA ASP A 115 28.86 -39.57 -13.45
C ASP A 115 29.77 -40.53 -12.69
N LYS A 116 30.04 -40.25 -11.41
CA LYS A 116 30.82 -41.15 -10.55
C LYS A 116 30.14 -42.49 -10.30
N ILE A 117 28.81 -42.50 -10.12
CA ILE A 117 28.04 -43.74 -9.95
C ILE A 117 28.10 -44.59 -11.23
N ILE A 118 27.89 -43.97 -12.40
CA ILE A 118 27.94 -44.64 -13.70
C ILE A 118 29.34 -45.19 -13.96
N LEU A 119 30.38 -44.37 -13.74
CA LEU A 119 31.76 -44.79 -13.91
C LEU A 119 32.12 -45.96 -12.99
N LYS A 120 31.71 -45.90 -11.72
CA LYS A 120 31.94 -46.99 -10.76
C LYS A 120 31.23 -48.27 -11.19
N ALA A 121 29.97 -48.17 -11.64
CA ALA A 121 29.22 -49.33 -12.12
C ALA A 121 29.86 -49.96 -13.36
N ALA A 122 30.41 -49.14 -14.27
CA ALA A 122 31.13 -49.62 -15.46
C ALA A 122 32.43 -50.34 -15.08
N LEU A 123 33.21 -49.78 -14.15
CA LEU A 123 34.43 -50.41 -13.64
C LEU A 123 34.14 -51.72 -12.91
N ASP A 124 33.15 -51.74 -12.02
CA ASP A 124 32.74 -52.95 -11.29
C ASP A 124 32.25 -54.07 -12.25
N TYR A 125 31.67 -53.72 -13.40
CA TYR A 125 31.27 -54.67 -14.43
C TYR A 125 32.49 -55.24 -15.19
N ASP A 126 33.43 -54.39 -15.60
CA ASP A 126 34.64 -54.81 -16.33
C ASP A 126 35.56 -55.67 -15.44
N ASP A 127 35.76 -55.29 -14.17
CA ASP A 127 36.54 -56.07 -13.20
C ASP A 127 35.97 -57.48 -13.01
N ARG A 128 34.62 -57.62 -12.99
CA ARG A 128 33.95 -58.92 -12.94
C ARG A 128 34.18 -59.75 -14.20
N GLU A 129 34.13 -59.14 -15.38
CA GLU A 129 34.43 -59.84 -16.64
C GLU A 129 35.89 -60.31 -16.70
N ALA A 130 36.84 -59.48 -16.26
CA ALA A 130 38.25 -59.80 -16.21
C ALA A 130 38.53 -60.99 -15.26
N ALA A 131 37.93 -60.97 -14.06
CA ALA A 131 38.04 -62.07 -13.09
C ALA A 131 37.47 -63.39 -13.65
N LEU A 132 36.33 -63.34 -14.34
CA LEU A 132 35.73 -64.52 -14.98
C LEU A 132 36.61 -65.11 -16.10
N LYS A 133 37.28 -64.26 -16.89
CA LYS A 133 38.22 -64.70 -17.93
C LYS A 133 39.43 -65.43 -17.33
N GLN A 134 40.00 -64.90 -16.24
CA GLN A 134 41.14 -65.53 -15.56
C GLN A 134 40.78 -66.87 -14.93
N LEU A 135 39.60 -66.99 -14.31
CA LEU A 135 39.11 -68.26 -13.74
C LEU A 135 38.93 -69.34 -14.81
N LYS A 136 38.47 -68.99 -16.02
CA LYS A 136 38.33 -69.93 -17.15
C LYS A 136 39.65 -70.35 -17.78
N GLN A 137 40.74 -69.58 -17.60
CA GLN A 137 42.07 -69.93 -18.13
C GLN A 137 42.88 -70.79 -17.16
N ASN A 138 42.56 -70.78 -15.87
CA ASN A 138 43.29 -71.46 -14.81
C ASN A 138 42.57 -72.69 -14.22
N GLY A 139 41.45 -73.12 -14.83
CA GLY A 139 40.71 -74.34 -14.48
C GLY A 139 40.56 -75.25 -15.69
#